data_AF-A0A920N2N9-F1
#
_entry.id   AF-A0A920N2N9-F1
#
_cell.length_a   1.000
_cell.length_b   1.000
_cell.length_c   1.000
_cell.angle_alpha   90.00
_cell.angle_beta   90.00
_cell.angle_gamma   90.00
#
_symmetry.space_group_name_H-M   'P 1'
#
loop_
_entity.id
_entity.type
_entity.pdbx_description
1 polymer ?
#
loop_
_entity_poly.entity_id
_entity_poly.type
_entity_poly.pdbx_seq_one_letter_code
_entity_poly.pdbx_strand_id
1 'polypeptide(L)'
;MLTRVILRRGETVELKAQLEQKVDFSGGAKAELLGLPEGVTAGAVEIATASESITFRVTAGKTAPIGLHKTLFCRVSIPWRGAGGRMTTVVQRLGHGGQLRILETAAEPRQQGQGP
;
A
#
# COMPACT_ATOMS: atom_id res chain seq x y z
N MET A 1 -8.76 6.25 -3.43
CA MET A 1 -8.93 6.36 -1.96
C MET A 1 -8.18 5.20 -1.26
N LEU A 2 -7.48 5.44 -0.13
CA LEU A 2 -6.90 4.36 0.69
C LEU A 2 -7.93 3.85 1.69
N THR A 3 -8.09 2.53 1.78
CA THR A 3 -8.92 1.90 2.80
C THR A 3 -8.20 1.89 4.15
N ARG A 4 -8.95 1.97 5.25
CA ARG A 4 -8.39 1.74 6.58
C ARG A 4 -8.03 0.27 6.70
N VAL A 5 -6.82 -0.02 7.14
CA VAL A 5 -6.39 -1.40 7.39
C VAL A 5 -6.04 -1.57 8.87
N ILE A 6 -6.34 -2.76 9.39
CA ILE A 6 -6.04 -3.17 10.75
C ILE A 6 -5.21 -4.43 10.63
N LEU A 7 -4.06 -4.47 11.28
CA LEU A 7 -3.17 -5.63 11.31
C LEU A 7 -2.56 -5.77 12.70
N ARG A 8 -2.13 -6.97 13.02
CA ARG A 8 -1.41 -7.27 14.25
C ARG A 8 0.08 -7.30 14.02
N ARG A 9 0.87 -7.08 15.08
CA ARG A 9 2.30 -7.37 15.08
C ARG A 9 2.56 -8.81 14.63
N GLY A 10 3.47 -9.00 13.68
CA GLY A 10 3.79 -10.29 13.06
C GLY A 10 2.83 -10.72 11.96
N GLU A 11 1.84 -9.90 11.59
CA GLU A 11 0.85 -10.22 10.57
C GLU A 11 1.19 -9.55 9.23
N THR A 12 0.71 -10.16 8.14
CA THR A 12 0.69 -9.55 6.80
C THR A 12 -0.74 -9.44 6.32
N VAL A 13 -1.12 -8.25 5.85
CA VAL A 13 -2.45 -7.97 5.28
C VAL A 13 -2.33 -7.44 3.87
N GLU A 14 -3.42 -7.59 3.12
CA GLU A 14 -3.58 -6.97 1.81
C GLU A 14 -4.31 -5.63 1.95
N LEU A 15 -3.62 -4.55 1.62
CA LEU A 15 -4.19 -3.21 1.55
C LEU A 15 -4.57 -2.89 0.11
N LYS A 16 -5.88 -2.79 -0.15
CA LYS A 16 -6.39 -2.34 -1.45
C LYS A 16 -6.47 -0.81 -1.51
N ALA A 17 -5.82 -0.24 -2.50
CA ALA A 17 -5.87 1.18 -2.85
C ALA A 17 -6.61 1.36 -4.17
N GLN A 18 -7.63 2.21 -4.20
CA GLN A 18 -8.23 2.66 -5.46
C GLN A 18 -7.37 3.76 -6.07
N LEU A 19 -7.00 3.55 -7.33
CA LEU A 19 -6.31 4.50 -8.17
C LEU A 19 -7.34 5.38 -8.86
N GLU A 20 -7.22 6.69 -8.68
CA GLU A 20 -7.98 7.65 -9.46
C GLU A 20 -7.02 8.27 -10.47
N GLN A 21 -6.83 7.56 -11.58
CA GLN A 21 -5.92 7.97 -12.63
C GLN A 21 -6.58 9.06 -13.46
N LYS A 22 -6.08 10.30 -13.33
CA LYS A 22 -6.57 11.46 -14.10
C LYS A 22 -5.82 11.66 -15.42
N VAL A 23 -4.74 10.91 -15.64
CA VAL A 23 -3.84 11.11 -16.77
C VAL A 23 -3.46 9.74 -17.33
N ASP A 24 -3.80 9.51 -18.60
CA ASP A 24 -3.36 8.35 -19.36
C ASP A 24 -1.84 8.36 -19.54
N PHE A 25 -1.20 7.23 -19.31
CA PHE A 25 0.24 7.07 -19.53
C PHE A 25 0.54 5.80 -20.31
N SER A 26 1.49 5.91 -21.23
CA SER A 26 1.92 4.78 -22.06
C SER A 26 3.15 4.12 -21.42
N GLY A 27 2.94 3.02 -20.71
CA GLY A 27 4.02 2.23 -20.07
C GLY A 27 3.60 1.61 -18.73
N GLY A 28 4.52 0.87 -18.10
CA GLY A 28 4.36 0.40 -16.71
C GLY A 28 4.68 1.52 -15.72
N ALA A 29 3.78 1.78 -14.78
CA ALA A 29 4.03 2.70 -13.67
C ALA A 29 4.31 1.93 -12.39
N LYS A 30 5.09 2.52 -11.49
CA LYS A 30 5.45 1.89 -10.22
C LYS A 30 4.70 2.56 -9.08
N ALA A 31 3.94 1.80 -8.33
CA ALA A 31 3.23 2.27 -7.14
C ALA A 31 3.91 1.76 -5.87
N GLU A 32 4.09 2.66 -4.90
CA GLU A 32 4.77 2.40 -3.64
C GLU A 32 3.96 2.98 -2.48
N LEU A 33 3.78 2.20 -1.41
CA LEU A 33 3.13 2.67 -0.19
C LEU A 33 4.17 3.32 0.73
N LEU A 34 3.97 4.59 1.07
CA LEU A 34 4.88 5.39 1.89
C LEU A 34 4.18 5.89 3.17
N GLY A 35 4.99 6.38 4.11
CA GLY A 35 4.52 6.84 5.42
C GLY A 35 4.20 5.70 6.38
N LEU A 36 4.76 4.51 6.14
CA LEU A 36 4.67 3.35 7.04
C LEU A 36 5.45 3.63 8.33
N PRO A 37 4.93 3.23 9.49
CA PRO A 37 5.65 3.34 10.76
C PRO A 37 6.83 2.36 10.82
N GLU A 38 7.73 2.56 11.78
CA GLU A 38 8.90 1.70 11.95
C GLU A 38 8.51 0.22 12.11
N GLY A 39 9.29 -0.67 11.50
CA GLY A 39 9.02 -2.10 11.51
C GLY A 39 7.82 -2.54 10.65
N VAL A 40 7.19 -1.64 9.87
CA VAL A 40 6.19 -2.01 8.86
C VAL A 40 6.77 -1.86 7.47
N THR A 41 6.56 -2.87 6.63
CA THR A 41 7.02 -2.89 5.24
C THR A 41 5.87 -3.11 4.27
N ALA A 42 6.03 -2.62 3.05
CA ALA A 42 5.13 -2.93 1.95
C ALA A 42 5.90 -3.08 0.64
N GLY A 43 5.50 -4.05 -0.18
CA GLY A 43 6.08 -4.26 -1.50
C GLY A 43 5.65 -3.19 -2.49
N ALA A 44 6.56 -2.77 -3.38
CA ALA A 44 6.18 -1.98 -4.55
C ALA A 44 5.40 -2.85 -5.54
N VAL A 45 4.45 -2.25 -6.24
CA VAL A 45 3.60 -2.94 -7.22
C VAL A 45 3.69 -2.20 -8.54
N GLU A 46 3.90 -2.94 -9.62
CA GLU A 46 3.80 -2.40 -10.97
C GLU A 46 2.33 -2.35 -11.39
N ILE A 47 1.93 -1.24 -11.99
CA ILE A 47 0.56 -0.97 -12.39
C ILE A 47 0.54 -0.55 -13.86
N ALA A 48 -0.53 -0.93 -14.54
CA ALA A 48 -0.78 -0.52 -15.91
C ALA A 48 -1.77 0.66 -15.93
N THR A 49 -1.88 1.33 -17.07
CA THR A 49 -2.87 2.40 -17.27
C THR A 49 -4.33 1.94 -17.16
N ALA A 50 -4.60 0.63 -17.23
CA ALA A 50 -5.93 0.05 -17.03
C ALA A 50 -6.19 -0.34 -15.56
N SER A 51 -5.22 -0.15 -14.67
CA SER A 51 -5.35 -0.54 -13.26
C SER A 51 -6.17 0.49 -12.49
N GLU A 52 -7.41 0.14 -12.14
CA GLU A 52 -8.27 0.98 -11.28
C GLU A 52 -7.99 0.78 -9.78
N SER A 53 -7.32 -0.31 -9.42
CA SER A 53 -6.94 -0.60 -8.04
C SER A 53 -5.64 -1.38 -7.94
N ILE A 54 -4.99 -1.25 -6.80
CA ILE A 54 -3.73 -1.93 -6.46
C ILE A 54 -3.90 -2.60 -5.11
N THR A 55 -3.30 -3.76 -4.95
CA THR A 55 -3.18 -4.43 -3.65
C THR A 55 -1.73 -4.41 -3.20
N PHE A 56 -1.46 -3.76 -2.06
CA PHE A 56 -0.17 -3.77 -1.39
C PHE A 56 -0.17 -4.84 -0.30
N ARG A 57 0.84 -5.71 -0.28
CA ARG A 57 1.09 -6.59 0.87
C ARG A 57 1.83 -5.79 1.94
N VAL A 58 1.16 -5.53 3.05
CA VAL A 58 1.68 -4.76 4.18
C VAL A 58 1.97 -5.71 5.33
N THR A 59 3.21 -5.74 5.79
CA THR A 59 3.66 -6.62 6.88
C THR A 59 4.04 -5.78 8.09
N ALA A 60 3.48 -6.07 9.25
CA ALA A 60 3.92 -5.47 10.52
C ALA A 60 4.89 -6.43 11.23
N GLY A 61 6.09 -5.93 11.51
CA GLY A 61 7.06 -6.63 12.35
C GLY A 61 6.58 -6.76 13.80
N LYS A 62 7.25 -7.65 14.56
CA LYS A 62 6.91 -7.91 15.97
C LYS A 62 7.12 -6.70 16.88
N THR A 63 7.95 -5.75 16.47
CA THR A 63 8.28 -4.53 17.22
C THR A 63 7.51 -3.29 16.74
N ALA A 64 6.67 -3.41 15.70
CA ALA A 64 6.00 -2.27 15.10
C ALA A 64 5.13 -1.50 16.12
N PRO A 65 5.12 -0.16 16.15
CA PRO A 65 4.46 0.62 17.21
C PRO A 65 2.94 0.43 17.18
N ILE A 66 2.37 -0.03 18.29
CA ILE A 66 0.91 -0.23 18.44
C ILE A 66 0.21 1.13 18.43
N GLY A 67 -0.93 1.22 17.75
CA GLY A 67 -1.71 2.45 17.68
C GLY A 67 -2.26 2.73 16.29
N LEU A 68 -2.81 3.94 16.14
CA LEU A 68 -3.38 4.44 14.89
C LEU A 68 -2.40 5.40 14.22
N HIS A 69 -1.93 5.03 13.02
CA HIS A 69 -1.03 5.81 12.19
C HIS A 69 -1.80 6.38 11.01
N LYS A 70 -1.80 7.71 10.85
CA LYS A 70 -2.54 8.45 9.80
C LYS A 70 -1.61 9.11 8.79
N THR A 71 -0.49 8.46 8.52
CA THR A 71 0.61 8.99 7.70
C THR A 71 0.71 8.33 6.34
N LEU A 72 -0.13 7.31 6.06
CA LEU A 72 -0.01 6.53 4.83
C LEU A 72 -0.44 7.35 3.61
N PHE A 73 0.34 7.22 2.54
CA PHE A 73 0.00 7.69 1.20
C PHE A 73 0.63 6.78 0.15
N CYS A 74 0.01 6.69 -1.02
CA CYS A 74 0.55 5.96 -2.16
C CYS A 74 1.32 6.92 -3.07
N ARG A 75 2.52 6.54 -3.49
CA ARG A 75 3.30 7.24 -4.50
C ARG A 75 3.33 6.43 -5.78
N VAL A 76 2.79 6.99 -6.85
CA VAL A 76 2.84 6.41 -8.19
C VAL A 76 3.85 7.17 -9.03
N SER A 77 4.83 6.46 -9.56
CA SER A 77 5.86 7.00 -10.46
C SER A 77 5.56 6.54 -11.88
N ILE A 78 5.22 7.49 -12.74
CA ILE A 78 4.73 7.26 -14.09
C ILE A 78 5.76 7.76 -15.09
N PRO A 79 6.34 6.91 -15.96
CA PRO A 79 7.15 7.38 -17.07
C PRO A 79 6.26 8.09 -18.09
N TRP A 80 6.54 9.36 -18.38
CA TRP A 80 5.79 10.18 -19.32
C TRP A 80 6.70 10.72 -20.41
N ARG A 81 6.30 10.55 -21.67
CA ARG A 81 6.98 11.12 -22.83
C ARG A 81 6.29 12.42 -23.22
N GLY A 82 6.94 13.54 -22.93
CA GLY A 82 6.42 14.84 -23.34
C GLY A 82 6.51 15.04 -24.86
N ALA A 83 5.81 16.06 -25.37
CA ALA A 83 5.73 16.37 -26.80
C ALA A 83 7.11 16.59 -27.48
N GLY A 84 8.15 16.94 -26.72
CA GLY A 84 9.52 17.09 -27.21
C GLY A 84 10.39 15.83 -27.16
N GLY A 85 9.81 14.63 -27.02
CA GLY A 85 10.53 13.36 -26.99
C GLY A 85 11.32 13.06 -25.71
N ARG A 86 11.40 14.03 -24.77
CA ARG A 86 12.07 13.86 -23.48
C ARG A 86 11.25 12.97 -22.55
N MET A 87 11.90 11.94 -22.02
CA MET A 87 11.32 11.11 -20.96
C MET A 87 11.44 11.84 -19.63
N THR A 88 10.34 11.91 -18.90
CA THR A 88 10.28 12.42 -17.53
C THR A 88 9.46 11.49 -16.66
N THR A 89 9.60 11.59 -15.35
CA THR A 89 8.80 10.82 -14.39
C THR A 89 7.81 11.74 -13.72
N VAL A 90 6.53 11.49 -13.94
CA VAL A 90 5.45 12.15 -13.22
C VAL A 90 5.22 11.38 -11.92
N VAL A 91 5.40 12.05 -10.79
CA VAL A 91 5.13 11.48 -9.47
C VAL A 91 3.79 11.97 -8.99
N GLN A 92 2.84 11.06 -8.82
CA GLN A 92 1.54 11.34 -8.22
C GLN A 92 1.48 10.78 -6.81
N ARG A 93 1.00 11.58 -5.87
CA ARG A 93 0.71 11.13 -4.51
C ARG A 93 -0.80 11.00 -4.37
N LEU A 94 -1.25 9.83 -3.97
CA LEU A 94 -2.65 9.45 -3.92
C LEU A 94 -3.00 8.95 -2.52
N GLY A 95 -4.28 9.10 -2.15
CA GLY A 95 -4.81 8.55 -0.90
C GLY A 95 -4.19 9.16 0.36
N HIS A 96 -3.95 10.47 0.37
CA HIS A 96 -3.44 11.15 1.56
C HIS A 96 -4.31 10.88 2.79
N GLY A 97 -3.68 10.52 3.92
CA GLY A 97 -4.37 10.29 5.18
C GLY A 97 -4.86 8.85 5.40
N GLY A 98 -4.27 7.87 4.68
CA GLY A 98 -4.56 6.45 4.92
C GLY A 98 -4.29 6.07 6.37
N GLN A 99 -5.15 5.20 6.91
CA GLN A 99 -5.15 4.83 8.32
C GLN A 99 -4.69 3.39 8.50
N LEU A 100 -3.56 3.22 9.20
CA LEU A 100 -3.03 1.94 9.62
C LEU A 100 -3.21 1.80 11.12
N ARG A 101 -4.00 0.81 11.56
CA ARG A 101 -4.08 0.49 12.98
C ARG A 101 -3.32 -0.79 13.27
N ILE A 102 -2.24 -0.66 14.04
CA ILE A 102 -1.44 -1.77 14.51
C ILE A 102 -1.96 -2.17 15.89
N LEU A 103 -2.33 -3.42 16.03
CA LEU A 103 -2.71 -4.02 17.29
C LEU A 103 -1.57 -4.89 17.81
N GLU A 104 -1.62 -5.22 19.09
CA GLU A 104 -0.77 -6.24 19.66
C GLU A 104 -0.98 -7.58 18.92
N THR A 105 0.05 -8.42 18.89
CA THR A 105 -0.07 -9.80 18.42
C THR A 105 -1.23 -10.46 19.18
N ALA A 106 -2.15 -11.09 18.47
CA ALA A 106 -3.14 -11.93 19.13
C ALA A 106 -2.37 -13.09 19.75
N ALA A 107 -2.61 -13.37 21.03
CA ALA A 107 -2.32 -14.70 21.56
C ALA A 107 -2.84 -15.72 20.53
N GLU A 108 -1.99 -16.68 20.15
CA GLU A 108 -2.12 -17.55 18.98
C GLU A 108 -3.58 -17.92 18.62
N PRO A 109 -3.94 -18.01 17.32
CA PRO A 109 -5.19 -18.65 16.97
C PRO A 109 -5.11 -20.09 17.51
N ARG A 110 -5.84 -20.37 18.59
CA ARG A 110 -6.14 -21.74 19.00
C ARG A 110 -6.78 -22.36 17.76
N GLN A 111 -6.04 -23.22 17.05
CA GLN A 111 -6.59 -24.01 15.95
C GLN A 111 -7.88 -24.64 16.49
N GLN A 112 -9.03 -24.18 15.99
CA GLN A 112 -10.28 -24.89 16.22
C GLN A 112 -10.09 -26.24 15.58
N GLY A 113 -9.98 -27.27 16.41
CA GLY A 113 -10.02 -28.66 15.99
C GLY A 113 -11.30 -28.88 15.20
N GLN A 114 -11.15 -28.97 13.88
CA GLN A 114 -12.16 -29.54 13.02
C GLN A 114 -11.94 -31.06 13.09
N GLY A 115 -12.56 -31.69 14.09
CA GLY A 115 -12.70 -33.14 14.18
C GLY A 115 -14.16 -33.51 13.92
N PRO A 116 -14.44 -34.45 13.00
CA PRO A 116 -15.79 -35.02 12.85
C PRO A 116 -16.18 -35.89 14.06
#